data_AF-A0A7Y4SS86-F1
#
_entry.id   AF-A0A7Y4SS86-F1
#
_cell.length_a   1.000
_cell.length_b   1.000
_cell.length_c   1.000
_cell.angle_alpha   90.00
_cell.angle_beta   90.00
_cell.angle_gamma   90.00
#
_symmetry.space_group_name_H-M   'P 1'
#
loop_
_entity.id
_entity.type
_entity.pdbx_description
1 polymer ?
#
loop_
_entity_poly.entity_id
_entity_poly.type
_entity_poly.pdbx_seq_one_letter_code
_entity_poly.pdbx_strand_id
1 'polypeptide(L)'
;MRSLSLLLLAGSLTACALIETGATNSAVAAEANGAPAAASTPLGFSATLARSREGRALRQAIFGHGPRRVVWVGGIHGDEREGAHASLELG
;
A
#
# COMPACT_ATOMS: atom_id res chain seq x y z
N MET A 1 -13.35 -39.43 49.82
CA MET A 1 -12.15 -38.55 49.73
C MET A 1 -11.77 -38.47 48.25
N ARG A 2 -12.44 -37.67 47.40
CA ARG A 2 -12.26 -36.22 47.20
C ARG A 2 -10.78 -35.80 47.12
N SER A 3 -10.23 -35.74 45.90
CA SER A 3 -9.72 -34.47 45.40
C SER A 3 -9.72 -34.47 43.87
N LEU A 4 -10.65 -33.69 43.35
CA LEU A 4 -10.84 -33.31 41.95
C LEU A 4 -10.19 -31.93 41.85
N SER A 5 -9.06 -31.79 41.14
CA SER A 5 -8.46 -30.49 40.82
C SER A 5 -8.71 -30.25 39.33
N LEU A 6 -9.67 -29.41 38.93
CA LEU A 6 -9.66 -27.93 38.98
C LEU A 6 -8.63 -27.40 37.95
N LEU A 7 -8.92 -26.52 37.00
CA LEU A 7 -10.14 -25.87 36.51
C LEU A 7 -9.68 -25.07 35.28
N LEU A 8 -10.50 -25.11 34.24
CA LEU A 8 -10.73 -24.11 33.19
C LEU A 8 -9.55 -23.31 32.58
N LEU A 9 -9.42 -23.52 31.26
CA LEU A 9 -9.47 -22.49 30.21
C LEU A 9 -9.61 -21.03 30.72
N ALA A 10 -8.55 -20.25 30.53
CA ALA A 10 -8.59 -18.81 30.36
C ALA A 10 -7.50 -18.49 29.32
N GLY A 11 -7.70 -17.78 28.22
CA GLY A 11 -8.82 -17.07 27.66
C GLY A 11 -8.23 -16.32 26.47
N SER A 12 -8.17 -16.95 25.30
CA SER A 12 -7.70 -16.31 24.06
C SER A 12 -8.91 -15.76 23.31
N LEU A 13 -9.32 -14.55 23.69
CA LEU A 13 -10.30 -13.75 22.97
C LEU A 13 -9.74 -12.33 22.86
N THR A 14 -8.79 -12.14 21.95
CA THR A 14 -8.46 -10.80 21.44
C THR A 14 -9.01 -10.72 20.03
N ALA A 15 -10.32 -10.50 19.93
CA ALA A 15 -10.98 -10.13 18.69
C ALA A 15 -12.12 -9.15 18.99
N CYS A 16 -12.26 -8.20 18.07
CA CYS A 16 -13.29 -7.19 17.89
C CYS A 16 -13.07 -5.80 18.50
N ALA A 17 -13.25 -4.82 17.60
CA ALA A 17 -13.55 -3.40 17.80
C ALA A 17 -12.30 -2.54 18.11
N LEU A 18 -11.87 -1.56 17.30
CA LEU A 18 -12.51 -0.65 16.35
C LEU A 18 -11.50 -0.36 15.21
N ILE A 19 -11.92 -0.45 13.95
CA ILE A 19 -11.32 0.40 12.89
C ILE A 19 -12.47 1.29 12.42
N GLU A 20 -12.63 2.41 13.12
CA GLU A 20 -13.48 3.50 12.68
C GLU A 20 -12.80 4.23 11.52
N THR A 21 -13.45 4.13 10.37
CA THR A 21 -13.68 5.15 9.36
C THR A 21 -12.95 6.49 9.56
N GLY A 22 -12.13 6.88 8.58
CA GLY A 22 -11.66 8.27 8.53
C GLY A 22 -10.54 8.53 7.54
N ALA A 23 -10.77 8.29 6.25
CA ALA A 23 -9.96 8.90 5.20
C ALA A 23 -10.19 10.43 5.23
N THR A 24 -9.34 11.17 5.93
CA THR A 24 -9.29 12.64 5.84
C THR A 24 -8.10 13.06 5.01
N ASN A 25 -8.30 13.12 3.69
CA ASN A 25 -7.47 13.92 2.81
C ASN A 25 -7.74 15.40 3.14
N SER A 26 -6.83 16.07 3.85
CA SER A 26 -6.77 17.54 3.84
C SER A 26 -5.44 18.07 4.39
N ALA A 27 -4.56 18.47 3.49
CA ALA A 27 -3.73 19.67 3.65
C ALA A 27 -3.28 20.13 2.25
N VAL A 28 -3.98 21.13 1.73
CA VAL A 28 -3.49 21.98 0.64
C VAL A 28 -2.41 22.88 1.24
N ALA A 29 -1.19 22.82 0.71
CA ALA A 29 -0.22 23.89 0.82
C ALA A 29 0.32 24.17 -0.60
N ALA A 30 0.22 25.44 -1.00
CA ALA A 30 0.51 25.94 -2.32
C ALA A 30 2.02 26.00 -2.65
N GLU A 31 2.29 26.14 -3.95
CA GLU A 31 3.56 26.08 -4.68
C GLU A 31 4.73 26.92 -4.13
N ALA A 32 5.94 26.34 -4.27
CA ALA A 32 7.12 27.07 -4.70
C ALA A 32 7.56 26.51 -6.05
N ASN A 33 7.40 27.32 -7.09
CA ASN A 33 7.69 27.01 -8.48
C ASN A 33 9.20 27.09 -8.72
N GLY A 34 9.89 25.97 -8.58
CA GLY A 34 11.29 25.80 -8.98
C GLY A 34 11.42 24.49 -9.73
N ALA A 35 11.38 24.53 -11.06
CA ALA A 35 11.47 23.34 -11.90
C ALA A 35 12.80 22.61 -11.63
N PRO A 36 12.80 21.39 -11.07
CA PRO A 36 14.00 20.59 -10.98
C PRO A 36 14.40 20.16 -12.39
N ALA A 37 15.70 20.16 -12.69
CA ALA A 37 16.21 19.58 -13.93
C ALA A 37 15.68 18.14 -14.08
N ALA A 38 15.16 17.81 -15.27
CA ALA A 38 14.63 16.50 -15.63
C ALA A 38 15.71 15.41 -15.51
N ALA A 39 15.99 14.97 -14.28
CA ALA A 39 16.69 13.73 -14.04
C ALA A 39 15.82 12.61 -14.60
N SER A 40 16.29 11.98 -15.67
CA SER A 40 15.74 10.74 -16.22
C SER A 40 15.92 9.64 -15.18
N THR A 41 14.95 9.53 -14.27
CA THR A 41 14.85 8.41 -13.34
C THR A 41 14.75 7.11 -14.16
N PRO A 42 15.48 6.04 -13.81
CA PRO A 42 15.36 4.77 -14.50
C PRO A 42 13.89 4.36 -14.60
N LEU A 43 13.45 4.04 -15.82
CA LEU A 43 12.16 3.42 -16.06
C LEU A 43 12.19 2.01 -15.47
N GLY A 44 11.14 1.65 -14.72
CA GLY A 44 11.03 0.36 -14.03
C GLY A 44 10.83 0.44 -12.51
N PHE A 45 10.40 -0.69 -11.95
CA PHE A 45 10.17 -0.85 -10.52
C PHE A 45 11.46 -0.73 -9.70
N SER A 46 11.54 0.29 -8.84
CA SER A 46 12.73 0.64 -8.06
C SER A 46 12.73 0.08 -6.64
N ALA A 47 11.57 -0.29 -6.09
CA ALA A 47 11.47 -0.82 -4.73
C ALA A 47 10.31 -1.80 -4.54
N THR A 48 10.46 -2.70 -3.57
CA THR A 48 9.34 -3.50 -3.04
C THR A 48 8.68 -2.73 -1.91
N LEU A 49 7.38 -2.48 -2.03
CA LEU A 49 6.55 -1.84 -1.01
C LEU A 49 6.05 -2.84 0.03
N ALA A 50 5.65 -4.03 -0.43
CA ALA A 50 5.00 -5.02 0.41
C ALA A 50 5.03 -6.41 -0.25
N ARG A 51 4.39 -7.39 0.40
CA ARG A 51 4.11 -8.72 -0.16
C ARG A 51 2.62 -9.00 -0.15
N SER A 52 2.13 -9.69 -1.18
CA SER A 52 0.76 -10.21 -1.21
C SER A 52 0.59 -11.33 -0.17
N ARG A 53 -0.65 -11.78 0.01
CA ARG A 53 -0.97 -12.94 0.85
C ARG A 53 -0.24 -14.21 0.40
N GLU A 54 -0.05 -14.40 -0.90
CA GLU A 54 0.73 -15.51 -1.48
C GLU A 54 2.25 -15.23 -1.51
N GLY A 55 2.70 -14.13 -0.90
CA GLY A 55 4.11 -13.78 -0.80
C GLY A 55 4.71 -13.10 -2.03
N ARG A 56 3.89 -12.74 -3.04
CA ARG A 56 4.37 -12.04 -4.25
C ARG A 56 4.75 -10.60 -3.94
N ALA A 57 5.85 -10.11 -4.50
CA ALA A 57 6.30 -8.74 -4.26
C ALA A 57 5.35 -7.71 -4.88
N LEU A 58 4.88 -6.77 -4.07
CA LEU A 58 4.22 -5.55 -4.53
C LEU A 58 5.30 -4.50 -4.71
N ARG A 59 5.47 -4.01 -5.94
CA ARG A 59 6.59 -3.13 -6.30
C ARG A 59 6.08 -1.75 -6.67
N GLN A 60 6.92 -0.74 -6.46
CA GLN A 60 6.69 0.63 -6.92
C GLN A 60 7.74 1.06 -7.91
N ALA A 61 7.34 2.00 -8.75
CA ALA A 61 8.22 2.84 -9.52
C ALA A 61 7.82 4.30 -9.26
N ILE A 62 8.80 5.20 -9.30
CA ILE A 62 8.58 6.64 -9.13
C ILE A 62 9.22 7.31 -10.32
N PHE A 63 8.43 8.08 -11.06
CA PHE A 63 8.89 8.76 -12.27
C PHE A 63 8.56 10.25 -12.22
N GLY A 64 9.47 11.04 -12.75
CA GLY A 64 9.31 12.48 -12.84
C GLY A 64 9.34 13.19 -11.48
N HIS A 65 9.17 14.50 -11.55
CA HIS A 65 9.13 15.40 -10.41
C HIS A 65 8.32 16.62 -10.79
N GLY A 66 7.64 17.21 -9.82
CA GLY A 66 6.74 18.31 -10.05
C GLY A 66 6.07 18.76 -8.76
N PRO A 67 5.36 19.90 -8.78
CA PRO A 67 4.71 20.46 -7.60
C PRO A 67 3.56 19.58 -7.09
N ARG A 68 3.07 18.64 -7.89
CA ARG A 68 1.98 17.72 -7.54
C ARG A 68 2.48 16.28 -7.53
N ARG A 69 2.05 15.53 -6.51
CA ARG A 69 2.27 14.09 -6.42
C ARG A 69 1.04 13.37 -6.96
N VAL A 70 1.25 12.42 -7.85
CA VAL A 70 0.20 11.60 -8.45
C VAL A 70 0.49 10.14 -8.13
N VAL A 71 -0.55 9.39 -7.80
CA VAL A 71 -0.46 7.95 -7.56
C VAL A 71 -1.26 7.23 -8.65
N TRP A 72 -0.64 6.25 -9.27
CA TRP A 72 -1.26 5.34 -10.24
C TRP A 72 -1.23 3.92 -9.68
N VAL A 73 -2.35 3.21 -9.76
CA VAL A 73 -2.46 1.80 -9.38
C VAL A 73 -3.30 1.09 -10.44
N GLY A 74 -2.79 -0.03 -10.98
CA GLY A 74 -3.50 -0.89 -11.92
C GLY A 74 -3.53 -2.34 -11.46
N GLY A 75 -4.43 -3.14 -12.05
CA GLY A 75 -4.53 -4.58 -11.77
C GLY A 75 -5.03 -4.90 -10.36
N ILE A 76 -5.99 -4.11 -9.86
CA ILE A 76 -6.60 -4.34 -8.54
C ILE A 76 -7.55 -5.54 -8.56
N HIS A 77 -8.12 -5.85 -9.74
CA HIS A 77 -8.82 -7.11 -9.99
C HIS A 77 -7.89 -8.07 -10.74
N GLY A 78 -7.99 -9.36 -10.41
CA GLY A 78 -7.04 -10.38 -10.88
C GLY A 78 -7.14 -10.75 -12.36
N ASP A 79 -8.20 -10.33 -13.03
CA ASP A 79 -8.54 -10.62 -14.43
C ASP A 79 -8.41 -9.40 -15.36
N GLU A 80 -8.13 -8.21 -14.82
CA GLU A 80 -7.88 -6.98 -15.59
C GLU A 80 -6.49 -7.00 -16.23
N ARG A 81 -6.42 -7.28 -17.53
CA ARG A 81 -5.15 -7.25 -18.27
C ARG A 81 -4.69 -5.83 -18.55
N GLU A 82 -5.64 -4.93 -18.80
CA GLU A 82 -5.41 -3.56 -19.21
C GLU A 82 -4.63 -2.79 -18.15
N GLY A 83 -4.95 -2.98 -16.86
CA GLY A 83 -4.25 -2.33 -15.76
C GLY A 83 -2.78 -2.77 -15.66
N ALA A 84 -2.48 -4.03 -15.95
CA ALA A 84 -1.11 -4.55 -15.99
C ALA A 84 -0.33 -3.98 -17.19
N HIS A 85 -0.94 -3.97 -18.39
CA HIS A 85 -0.33 -3.42 -19.58
C HIS A 85 -0.05 -1.93 -19.47
N ALA A 86 -1.05 -1.13 -19.07
CA ALA A 86 -0.88 0.31 -18.90
C ALA A 86 0.21 0.65 -17.88
N SER A 87 0.34 -0.14 -16.81
CA SER A 87 1.40 0.07 -15.81
C SER A 87 2.79 -0.28 -16.32
N LEU A 88 2.92 -1.22 -17.27
CA LEU A 88 4.19 -1.54 -17.95
C LEU A 88 4.58 -0.45 -18.96
N GLU A 89 3.61 0.20 -19.60
CA GLU A 89 3.88 1.30 -20.54
C GLU A 89 4.37 2.57 -19.83
N LEU A 90 4.15 2.69 -18.51
CA LEU A 90 4.66 3.82 -17.71
C LEU A 90 6.17 3.73 -17.41
N GLY A 91 6.81 2.56 -17.63
CA GLY A 91 8.26 2.39 -17.46
C GLY A 91 8.69 1.04 -16.92
#